data_AF-A0A355V5R3-F1
#
_entry.id   AF-A0A355V5R3-F1
#
_cell.length_a   1.000
_cell.length_b   1.000
_cell.length_c   1.000
_cell.angle_alpha   90.00
_cell.angle_beta   90.00
_cell.angle_gamma   90.00
#
_symmetry.space_group_name_H-M   'P 1'
#
loop_
_entity.id
_entity.type
_entity.pdbx_description
1 polymer ?
#
loop_
_entity_poly.entity_id
_entity_poly.type
_entity_poly.pdbx_seq_one_letter_code
_entity_poly.pdbx_strand_id
1 'polypeptide(L)'
;MTQAGFAFDDQTHVLTQLELFNWGGFQGRHQAIIDGAGTAVIGPTGSGKTTLVDALMTLLCANPRYNLASTGGHESDRDLVSYVRGISGPGDGGAAQSHIARQGKTITAISATLASQEHTVRLGALFWFDDSSSAATDMKRLWLFAVSPEQTIEHWLMLHHEGGMRALRQQEKQSTGIWVYPSKKAFLARLRDYFDVGENAFTLLNRAAGLKQLNSIDDIFRELVLDDHSAFDRAAEVANSFDDLTEIHQELETARRQQRSLQPIATAWQRYQTLQQELSEKQEISRLMPVWFAEQAYRLWRAEADRLSDAHGHAEQTQQQLQIELTQHRKRVDDLRQAYLQIGGASIDDLNDRIGDWQKNCGSRQLAADQYQRLVRNLDLSEDLRAEVLDANKREARTRLDILEQEIKAAENNAYRQGADEQAIKTELEQLKTEEAEVIKRPGSNLPAQFQTFRTALAEQLNLPEAAIPFVAELVQIKADQQSWRGAIERALGSHRLRVLVPPASAKE
;
A
#
# COMPACT_ATOMS: atom_id res chain seq x y z
N MET A 1 40.28 -30.38 -79.26
CA MET A 1 41.67 -30.84 -79.47
C MET A 1 42.34 -29.87 -80.42
N THR A 2 43.16 -28.98 -79.84
CA THR A 2 44.26 -28.29 -80.50
C THR A 2 45.12 -27.79 -79.34
N GLN A 3 46.07 -28.63 -78.92
CA GLN A 3 47.14 -28.20 -78.02
C GLN A 3 47.94 -27.15 -78.79
N ALA A 4 47.92 -25.92 -78.31
CA ALA A 4 48.90 -24.93 -78.72
C ALA A 4 50.27 -25.48 -78.31
N GLY A 5 51.07 -25.90 -79.28
CA GLY A 5 52.47 -26.23 -79.04
C GLY A 5 53.16 -24.97 -78.52
N PHE A 6 53.90 -25.11 -77.41
CA PHE A 6 54.78 -24.06 -76.94
C PHE A 6 55.78 -23.73 -78.06
N ALA A 7 55.60 -22.59 -78.72
CA ALA A 7 56.58 -22.05 -79.64
C ALA A 7 57.74 -21.53 -78.80
N PHE A 8 58.82 -22.30 -78.73
CA PHE A 8 60.03 -21.89 -78.04
C PHE A 8 60.69 -20.76 -78.83
N ASP A 9 60.89 -19.62 -78.17
CA ASP A 9 61.60 -18.44 -78.70
C ASP A 9 63.05 -18.79 -79.04
N ASP A 10 63.68 -18.12 -80.01
CA ASP A 10 65.02 -18.46 -80.55
C ASP A 10 66.11 -18.51 -79.45
N GLN A 11 65.91 -17.81 -78.34
CA GLN A 11 66.82 -17.76 -77.18
C GLN A 11 66.57 -18.84 -76.11
N THR A 12 65.53 -19.68 -76.26
CA THR A 12 65.19 -20.68 -75.24
C THR A 12 66.12 -21.88 -75.31
N HIS A 13 66.83 -22.15 -74.22
CA HIS A 13 67.63 -23.37 -74.08
C HIS A 13 66.78 -24.53 -73.57
N VAL A 14 66.67 -25.59 -74.37
CA VAL A 14 65.92 -26.81 -74.05
C VAL A 14 66.88 -27.93 -73.69
N LEU A 15 66.58 -28.67 -72.63
CA LEU A 15 67.35 -29.87 -72.27
C LEU A 15 67.18 -30.93 -73.36
N THR A 16 68.27 -31.34 -73.99
CA THR A 16 68.26 -32.34 -75.08
C THR A 16 68.92 -33.65 -74.70
N GLN A 17 69.81 -33.64 -73.70
CA GLN A 17 70.53 -34.85 -73.29
C GLN A 17 70.93 -34.80 -71.82
N LEU A 18 70.79 -35.93 -71.13
CA LEU A 18 71.36 -36.20 -69.82
C LEU A 18 72.32 -37.38 -69.91
N GLU A 19 73.52 -37.24 -69.36
CA GLU A 19 74.51 -38.30 -69.30
C GLU A 19 74.93 -38.56 -67.86
N LEU A 20 75.05 -39.84 -67.53
CA LEU A 20 75.39 -40.31 -66.20
C LEU A 20 76.56 -41.29 -66.32
N PHE A 21 77.55 -41.16 -65.44
CA PHE A 21 78.61 -42.13 -65.27
C PHE A 21 78.69 -42.50 -63.79
N ASN A 22 78.47 -43.77 -63.44
CA ASN A 22 78.51 -44.24 -62.05
C ASN A 22 77.65 -43.41 -61.07
N TRP A 23 76.42 -43.05 -61.46
CA TRP A 23 75.51 -42.21 -60.66
C TRP A 23 74.37 -43.03 -60.06
N GLY A 24 74.23 -43.06 -58.73
CA GLY A 24 73.24 -43.88 -58.03
C GLY A 24 73.36 -45.35 -58.43
N GLY A 25 72.26 -45.96 -58.85
CA GLY A 25 72.22 -47.34 -59.36
C GLY A 25 72.80 -47.52 -60.78
N PHE A 26 73.11 -46.45 -61.50
CA PHE A 26 73.68 -46.55 -62.85
C PHE A 26 75.19 -46.83 -62.76
N GLN A 27 75.65 -47.93 -63.37
CA GLN A 27 77.06 -48.31 -63.47
C GLN A 27 77.56 -48.13 -64.91
N GLY A 28 78.75 -47.55 -65.08
CA GLY A 28 79.26 -47.16 -66.39
C GLY A 28 78.52 -45.95 -66.96
N ARG A 29 78.66 -45.71 -68.28
CA ARG A 29 78.04 -44.58 -68.96
C ARG A 29 76.62 -44.92 -69.41
N HIS A 30 75.69 -44.03 -69.08
CA HIS A 30 74.29 -44.05 -69.51
C HIS A 30 73.93 -42.70 -70.11
N GLN A 31 73.05 -42.71 -71.11
CA GLN A 31 72.59 -41.52 -71.80
C GLN A 31 71.07 -41.56 -71.95
N ALA A 32 70.41 -40.45 -71.62
CA ALA A 32 69.01 -40.20 -71.89
C ALA A 32 68.89 -39.06 -72.89
N ILE A 33 68.24 -39.31 -74.03
CA ILE A 33 67.90 -38.30 -75.03
C ILE A 33 66.55 -37.71 -74.63
N ILE A 34 66.44 -36.39 -74.60
CA ILE A 34 65.26 -35.65 -74.18
C ILE A 34 64.65 -34.96 -75.41
N ASP A 35 63.39 -35.30 -75.68
CA ASP A 35 62.58 -34.66 -76.72
C ASP A 35 62.07 -33.29 -76.23
N GLY A 36 62.18 -32.27 -77.08
CA GLY A 36 61.78 -30.89 -76.77
C GLY A 36 60.28 -30.69 -76.59
N ALA A 37 59.43 -31.58 -77.13
CA ALA A 37 57.99 -31.60 -76.87
C ALA A 37 57.64 -32.26 -75.52
N GLY A 38 58.61 -32.91 -74.87
CA GLY A 38 58.46 -33.56 -73.58
C GLY A 38 58.86 -35.04 -73.61
N THR A 39 59.44 -35.53 -72.52
CA THR A 39 59.90 -36.92 -72.38
C THR A 39 59.31 -37.57 -71.14
N ALA A 40 58.66 -38.72 -71.31
CA ALA A 40 58.13 -39.53 -70.20
C ALA A 40 59.12 -40.65 -69.81
N VAL A 41 59.64 -40.59 -68.59
CA VAL A 41 60.52 -41.63 -68.03
C VAL A 41 59.67 -42.64 -67.25
N ILE A 42 59.44 -43.82 -67.81
CA ILE A 42 58.51 -44.84 -67.29
C ILE A 42 59.28 -46.08 -66.82
N GLY A 43 58.81 -46.72 -65.75
CA GLY A 43 59.40 -47.94 -65.21
C GLY A 43 58.89 -48.25 -63.79
N PRO A 44 59.10 -49.47 -63.27
CA PRO A 44 58.67 -49.84 -61.91
C PRO A 44 59.38 -49.01 -60.84
N THR A 45 58.86 -48.96 -59.61
CA THR A 45 59.54 -48.31 -58.47
C THR A 45 60.94 -48.90 -58.29
N GLY A 46 61.95 -48.06 -58.02
CA GLY A 46 63.34 -48.50 -57.91
C GLY A 46 64.13 -48.61 -59.23
N SER A 47 63.50 -48.42 -60.39
CA SER A 47 64.18 -48.46 -61.72
C SER A 47 65.13 -47.28 -62.02
N GLY A 48 65.27 -46.31 -61.11
CA GLY A 48 66.18 -45.16 -61.29
C GLY A 48 65.56 -43.93 -61.96
N LYS A 49 64.24 -43.86 -62.13
CA LYS A 49 63.55 -42.67 -62.70
C LYS A 49 63.88 -41.38 -61.95
N THR A 50 63.67 -41.37 -60.64
CA THR A 50 63.98 -40.21 -59.78
C THR A 50 65.48 -39.95 -59.75
N THR A 51 66.32 -40.99 -59.78
CA THR A 51 67.78 -40.87 -59.85
C THR A 51 68.26 -40.08 -61.06
N LEU A 52 67.59 -40.20 -62.21
CA LEU A 52 67.87 -39.40 -63.41
C LEU A 52 67.51 -37.92 -63.21
N VAL A 53 66.35 -37.63 -62.61
CA VAL A 53 65.90 -36.26 -62.29
C VAL A 53 66.81 -35.63 -61.25
N ASP A 54 67.23 -36.39 -60.24
CA ASP A 54 68.14 -35.98 -59.18
C ASP A 54 69.51 -35.55 -59.75
N ALA A 55 69.98 -36.19 -60.83
CA ALA A 55 71.22 -35.77 -61.51
C ALA A 55 71.08 -34.37 -62.11
N LEU A 56 69.97 -34.09 -62.79
CA LEU A 56 69.68 -32.76 -63.33
C LEU A 56 69.55 -31.71 -62.22
N MET A 57 68.80 -32.03 -61.16
CA MET A 57 68.63 -31.12 -60.02
C MET A 57 69.95 -30.87 -59.28
N THR A 58 70.86 -31.84 -59.27
CA THR A 58 72.22 -31.67 -58.73
C THR A 58 72.99 -30.58 -59.45
N LEU A 59 72.85 -30.50 -60.78
CA LEU A 59 73.49 -29.47 -61.61
C LEU A 59 72.82 -28.10 -61.42
N LEU A 60 71.49 -28.03 -61.35
CA LEU A 60 70.78 -26.75 -61.37
C LEU A 60 70.61 -26.08 -59.99
N CYS A 61 70.50 -26.86 -58.90
CA CYS A 61 70.02 -26.33 -57.62
C CYS A 61 71.15 -26.12 -56.61
N ALA A 62 71.10 -25.06 -55.80
CA ALA A 62 72.06 -24.85 -54.71
C ALA A 62 72.05 -26.01 -53.71
N ASN A 63 70.87 -26.32 -53.19
CA ASN A 63 70.62 -27.41 -52.25
C ASN A 63 69.56 -28.37 -52.84
N PRO A 64 69.97 -29.29 -53.74
CA PRO A 64 69.05 -30.27 -54.31
C PRO A 64 68.48 -31.12 -53.18
N ARG A 65 67.15 -31.30 -53.18
CA ARG A 65 66.52 -32.23 -52.27
C ARG A 65 66.33 -33.53 -53.06
N TYR A 66 67.01 -34.58 -52.65
CA TYR A 66 67.05 -35.82 -53.41
C TYR A 66 65.80 -36.67 -53.19
N ASN A 67 65.45 -37.50 -54.17
CA ASN A 67 64.41 -38.52 -54.08
C ASN A 67 62.98 -37.99 -53.81
N LEU A 68 62.74 -36.68 -53.99
CA LEU A 68 61.45 -36.04 -53.66
C LEU A 68 60.25 -36.65 -54.37
N ALA A 69 60.42 -37.01 -55.64
CA ALA A 69 59.35 -37.59 -56.44
C ALA A 69 58.92 -38.98 -55.91
N SER A 70 59.83 -39.72 -55.28
CA SER A 70 59.50 -41.03 -54.68
C SER A 70 58.92 -40.91 -53.28
N THR A 71 59.36 -39.93 -52.49
CA THR A 71 58.87 -39.69 -51.11
C THR A 71 57.58 -38.86 -51.07
N GLY A 72 57.15 -38.29 -52.20
CA GLY A 72 55.95 -37.47 -52.27
C GLY A 72 56.10 -36.10 -51.59
N GLY A 73 57.29 -35.52 -51.69
CA GLY A 73 57.57 -34.17 -51.16
C GLY A 73 58.05 -34.14 -49.70
N HIS A 74 58.18 -35.30 -49.04
CA HIS A 74 58.75 -35.41 -47.68
C HIS A 74 60.27 -35.57 -47.73
N GLU A 75 60.96 -35.23 -46.63
CA GLU A 75 62.43 -35.31 -46.53
C GLU A 75 62.94 -36.73 -46.83
N SER A 76 63.92 -36.82 -47.74
CA SER A 76 64.61 -38.07 -48.04
C SER A 76 65.85 -38.21 -47.18
N ASP A 77 66.13 -39.46 -46.80
CA ASP A 77 67.37 -39.96 -46.23
C ASP A 77 68.57 -40.00 -47.22
N ARG A 78 68.36 -39.67 -48.50
CA ARG A 78 69.42 -39.69 -49.53
C ARG A 78 70.13 -38.35 -49.64
N ASP A 79 71.46 -38.41 -49.68
CA ASP A 79 72.35 -37.28 -49.89
C ASP A 79 73.21 -37.46 -51.15
N LEU A 80 73.99 -36.44 -51.52
CA LEU A 80 74.85 -36.51 -52.72
C LEU A 80 75.84 -37.69 -52.64
N VAL A 81 76.35 -38.01 -51.45
CA VAL A 81 77.27 -39.13 -51.26
C VAL A 81 76.58 -40.46 -51.60
N SER A 82 75.31 -40.62 -51.24
CA SER A 82 74.50 -41.79 -51.57
C SER A 82 74.45 -42.05 -53.08
N TYR A 83 74.36 -41.01 -53.90
CA TYR A 83 74.39 -41.14 -55.37
C TYR A 83 75.80 -41.44 -55.89
N VAL A 84 76.83 -40.77 -55.40
CA VAL A 84 78.22 -41.01 -55.85
C VAL A 84 78.68 -42.44 -55.50
N ARG A 85 78.38 -42.91 -54.29
CA ARG A 85 78.72 -44.27 -53.83
C ARG A 85 77.77 -45.37 -54.32
N GLY A 86 76.59 -45.00 -54.80
CA GLY A 86 75.58 -45.95 -55.27
C GLY A 86 74.97 -46.74 -54.11
N ILE A 87 74.58 -46.03 -53.05
CA ILE A 87 73.96 -46.59 -51.86
C ILE A 87 72.50 -46.88 -52.18
N SER A 88 72.10 -48.15 -52.18
CA SER A 88 70.74 -48.58 -52.58
C SER A 88 69.72 -48.50 -51.44
N GLY A 89 70.15 -48.57 -50.18
CA GLY A 89 69.31 -48.49 -48.99
C GLY A 89 70.12 -48.64 -47.68
N PRO A 90 69.44 -48.71 -46.52
CA PRO A 90 70.09 -48.92 -45.24
C PRO A 90 70.76 -50.30 -45.24
N GLY A 91 72.05 -50.34 -44.88
CA GLY A 91 72.87 -51.54 -45.00
C GLY A 91 72.36 -52.74 -44.21
N ASP A 92 72.74 -53.92 -44.67
CA ASP A 92 72.42 -55.24 -44.09
C ASP A 92 73.32 -55.65 -42.91
N GLY A 93 74.23 -54.77 -42.47
CA GLY A 93 75.15 -55.02 -41.35
C GLY A 93 76.24 -56.06 -41.62
N GLY A 94 76.33 -56.60 -42.83
CA GLY A 94 77.35 -57.57 -43.22
C GLY A 94 78.71 -56.92 -43.52
N ALA A 95 79.81 -57.64 -43.26
CA ALA A 95 81.18 -57.17 -43.49
C ALA A 95 81.46 -56.77 -44.97
N ALA A 96 80.64 -57.24 -45.92
CA ALA A 96 80.76 -56.96 -47.34
C ALA A 96 79.99 -55.70 -47.82
N GLN A 97 79.29 -54.96 -46.94
CA GLN A 97 78.52 -53.73 -47.24
C GLN A 97 77.82 -53.75 -48.62
N SER A 98 77.06 -54.82 -48.90
CA SER A 98 76.50 -55.16 -50.21
C SER A 98 75.60 -54.08 -50.84
N HIS A 99 75.08 -53.18 -50.00
CA HIS A 99 74.25 -52.03 -50.33
C HIS A 99 75.02 -50.85 -50.95
N ILE A 100 76.35 -50.85 -50.91
CA ILE A 100 77.22 -49.82 -51.51
C ILE A 100 77.86 -50.38 -52.78
N ALA A 101 77.42 -49.89 -53.95
CA ALA A 101 77.93 -50.39 -55.24
C ALA A 101 79.40 -50.04 -55.50
N ARG A 102 79.92 -48.96 -54.91
CA ARG A 102 81.26 -48.41 -55.20
C ARG A 102 82.02 -48.12 -53.91
N GLN A 103 82.53 -49.18 -53.27
CA GLN A 103 83.22 -49.08 -51.97
C GLN A 103 84.67 -48.59 -52.05
N GLY A 104 85.36 -48.72 -53.19
CA GLY A 104 86.79 -48.33 -53.34
C GLY A 104 86.98 -46.94 -53.97
N LYS A 105 88.14 -46.70 -54.59
CA LYS A 105 88.38 -45.51 -55.43
C LYS A 105 87.32 -45.45 -56.52
N THR A 106 86.61 -44.33 -56.61
CA THR A 106 85.50 -44.20 -57.57
C THR A 106 85.40 -42.80 -58.12
N ILE A 107 84.90 -42.72 -59.36
CA ILE A 107 84.56 -41.47 -60.03
C ILE A 107 83.15 -41.59 -60.60
N THR A 108 82.38 -40.54 -60.37
CA THR A 108 81.02 -40.34 -60.82
C THR A 108 80.97 -39.04 -61.61
N ALA A 109 80.32 -39.07 -62.77
CA ALA A 109 80.12 -37.87 -63.57
C ALA A 109 78.65 -37.75 -63.95
N ILE A 110 78.17 -36.52 -64.00
CA ILE A 110 76.84 -36.18 -64.51
C ILE A 110 76.98 -35.00 -65.47
N SER A 111 76.21 -35.04 -66.55
CA SER A 111 76.22 -33.99 -67.57
C SER A 111 74.81 -33.74 -68.08
N ALA A 112 74.46 -32.47 -68.28
CA ALA A 112 73.22 -32.04 -68.93
C ALA A 112 73.57 -31.15 -70.12
N THR A 113 73.09 -31.51 -71.30
CA THR A 113 73.24 -30.70 -72.52
C THR A 113 71.93 -29.97 -72.78
N LEU A 114 72.01 -28.65 -72.86
CA LEU A 114 70.92 -27.78 -73.27
C LEU A 114 71.26 -27.18 -74.64
N ALA A 115 70.32 -27.23 -75.57
CA ALA A 115 70.47 -26.66 -76.91
C ALA A 115 69.42 -25.58 -77.15
N SER A 116 69.84 -24.51 -77.80
CA SER A 116 68.99 -23.56 -78.54
C SER A 116 69.28 -23.76 -80.04
N GLN A 117 68.58 -23.05 -80.92
CA GLN A 117 68.78 -23.14 -82.37
C GLN A 117 70.24 -22.85 -82.79
N GLU A 118 70.95 -21.96 -82.09
CA GLU A 118 72.32 -21.54 -82.46
C GLU A 118 73.42 -21.94 -81.45
N HIS A 119 73.05 -22.33 -80.23
CA HIS A 119 74.00 -22.52 -79.13
C HIS A 119 73.75 -23.80 -78.34
N THR A 120 74.82 -24.53 -78.06
CA THR A 120 74.80 -25.72 -77.18
C THR A 120 75.59 -25.44 -75.92
N VAL A 121 74.98 -25.70 -74.78
CA VAL A 121 75.56 -25.53 -73.44
C VAL A 121 75.57 -26.87 -72.75
N ARG A 122 76.68 -27.22 -72.10
CA ARG A 122 76.83 -28.43 -71.31
C ARG A 122 77.21 -28.08 -69.88
N LEU A 123 76.38 -28.56 -68.96
CA LEU A 123 76.58 -28.48 -67.52
C LEU A 123 77.15 -29.81 -67.06
N GLY A 124 78.26 -29.80 -66.32
CA GLY A 124 78.95 -30.99 -65.87
C GLY A 124 79.26 -30.97 -64.39
N ALA A 125 79.27 -32.14 -63.76
CA ALA A 125 79.88 -32.32 -62.45
C ALA A 125 80.62 -33.65 -62.38
N LEU A 126 81.83 -33.60 -61.83
CA LEU A 126 82.66 -34.74 -61.49
C LEU A 126 82.77 -34.85 -59.97
N PHE A 127 82.51 -36.04 -59.45
CA PHE A 127 82.64 -36.38 -58.04
C PHE A 127 83.53 -37.61 -57.90
N TRP A 128 84.50 -37.58 -57.01
CA TRP A 128 85.37 -38.74 -56.80
C TRP A 128 85.85 -38.88 -55.37
N PHE A 129 86.19 -40.13 -55.04
CA PHE A 129 86.86 -40.52 -53.81
C PHE A 129 88.13 -41.27 -54.17
N ASP A 130 89.21 -40.98 -53.46
CA ASP A 130 90.51 -41.65 -53.65
C ASP A 130 90.64 -42.95 -52.84
N ASP A 131 89.78 -43.15 -51.84
CA ASP A 131 89.76 -44.30 -50.93
C ASP A 131 88.31 -44.76 -50.64
N SER A 132 88.09 -45.62 -49.64
CA SER A 132 86.80 -46.20 -49.25
C SER A 132 85.92 -45.32 -48.34
N SER A 133 86.38 -44.13 -47.96
CA SER A 133 85.62 -43.20 -47.11
C SER A 133 84.28 -42.78 -47.74
N SER A 134 83.19 -42.84 -46.97
CA SER A 134 81.88 -42.32 -47.38
C SER A 134 81.51 -41.02 -46.65
N ALA A 135 82.49 -40.28 -46.12
CA ALA A 135 82.25 -38.97 -45.54
C ALA A 135 82.15 -37.88 -46.63
N ALA A 136 81.16 -36.99 -46.52
CA ALA A 136 80.93 -35.92 -47.50
C ALA A 136 82.09 -34.91 -47.61
N THR A 137 82.93 -34.81 -46.58
CA THR A 137 84.15 -33.98 -46.52
C THR A 137 85.27 -34.52 -47.40
N ASP A 138 85.32 -35.84 -47.59
CA ASP A 138 86.39 -36.51 -48.33
C ASP A 138 86.08 -36.60 -49.84
N MET A 139 84.83 -36.28 -50.21
CA MET A 139 84.36 -36.25 -51.59
C MET A 139 84.89 -35.02 -52.31
N LYS A 140 85.76 -35.25 -53.29
CA LYS A 140 86.23 -34.20 -54.19
C LYS A 140 85.20 -33.95 -55.28
N ARG A 141 85.06 -32.69 -55.66
CA ARG A 141 83.99 -32.20 -56.55
C ARG A 141 84.57 -31.19 -57.53
N LEU A 142 84.11 -31.24 -58.76
CA LEU A 142 84.44 -30.26 -59.78
C LEU A 142 83.21 -30.01 -60.65
N TRP A 143 82.86 -28.75 -60.84
CA TRP A 143 81.73 -28.33 -61.66
C TRP A 143 82.25 -27.72 -62.95
N LEU A 144 81.60 -28.03 -64.06
CA LEU A 144 82.02 -27.60 -65.39
C LEU A 144 80.86 -26.94 -66.10
N PHE A 145 81.15 -25.83 -66.77
CA PHE A 145 80.25 -25.17 -67.70
C PHE A 145 80.98 -25.10 -69.03
N ALA A 146 80.39 -25.61 -70.11
CA ALA A 146 80.99 -25.59 -71.43
C ALA A 146 79.99 -25.18 -72.51
N VAL A 147 80.48 -24.46 -73.51
CA VAL A 147 79.74 -24.07 -74.73
C VAL A 147 80.36 -24.65 -76.00
N SER A 148 81.46 -25.40 -75.85
CA SER A 148 82.14 -26.06 -76.97
C SER A 148 81.60 -27.49 -77.18
N PRO A 149 81.31 -27.91 -78.43
CA PRO A 149 80.84 -29.27 -78.74
C PRO A 149 81.80 -30.39 -78.31
N GLU A 150 83.11 -30.13 -78.34
CA GLU A 150 84.18 -31.08 -78.04
C GLU A 150 84.24 -31.47 -76.54
N GLN A 151 83.60 -30.69 -75.68
CA GLN A 151 83.66 -30.85 -74.24
C GLN A 151 82.60 -31.84 -73.74
N THR A 152 82.82 -33.14 -73.95
CA THR A 152 81.87 -34.20 -73.53
C THR A 152 82.20 -34.80 -72.15
N ILE A 153 81.25 -35.53 -71.57
CA ILE A 153 81.47 -36.25 -70.31
C ILE A 153 82.64 -37.25 -70.41
N GLU A 154 82.81 -37.92 -71.55
CA GLU A 154 83.91 -38.86 -71.75
C GLU A 154 85.24 -38.12 -71.86
N HIS A 155 85.29 -36.98 -72.54
CA HIS A 155 86.49 -36.16 -72.63
C HIS A 155 86.95 -35.72 -71.23
N TRP A 156 86.02 -35.27 -70.38
CA TRP A 156 86.33 -34.89 -69.00
C TRP A 156 86.79 -36.08 -68.14
N LEU A 157 86.17 -37.24 -68.29
CA LEU A 157 86.58 -38.46 -67.59
C LEU A 157 87.98 -38.93 -68.03
N MET A 158 88.29 -38.86 -69.32
CA MET A 158 89.60 -39.20 -69.89
C MET A 158 90.70 -38.28 -69.35
N LEU A 159 90.47 -36.97 -69.39
CA LEU A 159 91.41 -35.98 -68.84
C LEU A 159 91.65 -36.16 -67.34
N HIS A 160 90.58 -36.46 -66.58
CA HIS A 160 90.72 -36.78 -65.17
C HIS A 160 91.57 -38.05 -64.96
N HIS A 161 91.39 -39.07 -65.80
CA HIS A 161 92.17 -40.30 -65.71
C HIS A 161 93.66 -40.07 -66.00
N GLU A 162 93.98 -39.26 -67.01
CA GLU A 162 95.37 -38.99 -67.45
C GLU A 162 96.14 -38.05 -66.53
N GLY A 163 95.50 -37.01 -65.98
CA GLY A 163 96.19 -35.97 -65.21
C GLY A 163 95.42 -35.39 -64.02
N GLY A 164 94.33 -36.04 -63.61
CA GLY A 164 93.52 -35.66 -62.46
C GLY A 164 92.94 -34.24 -62.57
N MET A 165 92.69 -33.62 -61.41
CA MET A 165 92.14 -32.26 -61.34
C MET A 165 93.02 -31.20 -62.05
N ARG A 166 94.35 -31.42 -62.13
CA ARG A 166 95.27 -30.46 -62.77
C ARG A 166 95.06 -30.39 -64.28
N ALA A 167 94.86 -31.53 -64.95
CA ALA A 167 94.58 -31.57 -66.39
C ALA A 167 93.26 -30.87 -66.73
N LEU A 168 92.20 -31.08 -65.94
CA LEU A 168 90.91 -30.42 -66.14
C LEU A 168 90.99 -28.89 -65.97
N ARG A 169 91.78 -28.40 -65.01
CA ARG A 169 92.02 -26.95 -64.84
C ARG A 169 92.94 -26.36 -65.92
N GLN A 170 93.82 -27.18 -66.50
CA GLN A 170 94.68 -26.75 -67.59
C GLN A 170 93.89 -26.58 -68.89
N GLN A 171 92.85 -27.39 -69.11
CA GLN A 171 91.93 -27.25 -70.24
C GLN A 171 91.21 -25.89 -70.27
N GLU A 172 90.81 -25.35 -69.13
CA GLU A 172 90.24 -23.98 -69.03
C GLU A 172 91.19 -22.91 -69.59
N LYS A 173 92.52 -23.13 -69.54
CA LYS A 173 93.52 -22.19 -70.06
C LYS A 173 93.89 -22.44 -71.52
N GLN A 174 93.70 -23.66 -72.01
CA GLN A 174 94.12 -24.09 -73.35
C GLN A 174 92.99 -24.08 -74.37
N SER A 175 91.75 -24.22 -73.91
CA SER A 175 90.55 -24.38 -74.74
C SER A 175 89.56 -23.27 -74.44
N THR A 176 88.98 -22.66 -75.48
CA THR A 176 87.95 -21.63 -75.33
C THR A 176 86.58 -22.25 -75.09
N GLY A 177 85.77 -21.65 -74.21
CA GLY A 177 84.38 -22.08 -73.99
C GLY A 177 84.21 -23.22 -72.99
N ILE A 178 85.17 -23.41 -72.08
CA ILE A 178 85.04 -24.26 -70.88
C ILE A 178 85.47 -23.47 -69.64
N TRP A 179 84.68 -23.58 -68.57
CA TRP A 179 84.94 -22.96 -67.29
C TRP A 179 84.81 -23.99 -66.18
N VAL A 180 85.76 -23.97 -65.24
CA VAL A 180 85.89 -25.00 -64.20
C VAL A 180 85.77 -24.37 -62.81
N TYR A 181 84.83 -24.86 -62.02
CA TYR A 181 84.50 -24.29 -60.71
C TYR A 181 84.70 -25.32 -59.60
N PRO A 182 85.54 -25.04 -58.58
CA PRO A 182 85.66 -25.89 -57.41
C PRO A 182 84.49 -25.72 -56.43
N SER A 183 83.79 -24.57 -56.49
CA SER A 183 82.66 -24.25 -55.64
C SER A 183 81.35 -24.27 -56.43
N LYS A 184 80.34 -24.96 -55.90
CA LYS A 184 79.00 -24.98 -56.47
C LYS A 184 78.38 -23.58 -56.54
N LYS A 185 78.64 -22.72 -55.54
CA LYS A 185 78.12 -21.34 -55.51
C LYS A 185 78.61 -20.51 -56.71
N ALA A 186 79.89 -20.65 -57.07
CA ALA A 186 80.47 -19.95 -58.22
C ALA A 186 79.93 -20.50 -59.55
N PHE A 187 79.80 -21.82 -59.65
CA PHE A 187 79.17 -22.47 -60.81
C PHE A 187 77.72 -21.99 -61.03
N LEU A 188 76.92 -21.95 -59.96
CA LEU A 188 75.54 -21.48 -60.03
C LEU A 188 75.42 -19.98 -60.30
N ALA A 189 76.40 -19.16 -59.89
CA ALA A 189 76.45 -17.76 -60.30
C ALA A 189 76.65 -17.64 -61.82
N ARG A 190 77.59 -18.41 -62.39
CA ARG A 190 77.78 -18.46 -63.85
C ARG A 190 76.54 -18.94 -64.59
N LEU A 191 75.86 -19.96 -64.05
CA LEU A 191 74.61 -20.50 -64.58
C LEU A 191 73.52 -19.42 -64.62
N ARG A 192 73.34 -18.69 -63.51
CA ARG A 192 72.37 -17.59 -63.38
C ARG A 192 72.68 -16.43 -64.33
N ASP A 193 73.94 -16.03 -64.42
CA ASP A 193 74.39 -14.97 -65.33
C ASP A 193 74.19 -15.36 -66.80
N TYR A 194 74.41 -16.63 -67.16
CA TYR A 194 74.26 -17.09 -68.54
C TYR A 194 72.79 -17.18 -68.99
N PHE A 195 71.91 -17.68 -68.12
CA PHE A 195 70.47 -17.78 -68.41
C PHE A 195 69.66 -16.54 -68.04
N ASP A 196 70.30 -15.49 -67.52
CA ASP A 196 69.69 -14.24 -67.03
C ASP A 196 68.51 -14.48 -66.05
N VAL A 197 68.77 -15.28 -65.01
CA VAL A 197 67.74 -15.63 -64.01
C VAL A 197 68.12 -15.23 -62.58
N GLY A 198 67.11 -14.81 -61.81
CA GLY A 198 67.27 -14.41 -60.42
C GLY A 198 67.71 -15.54 -59.47
N GLU A 199 68.14 -15.18 -58.26
CA GLU A 199 68.72 -16.11 -57.28
C GLU A 199 67.79 -17.27 -56.89
N ASN A 200 66.47 -17.05 -56.89
CA ASN A 200 65.46 -18.05 -56.53
C ASN A 200 64.99 -18.94 -57.70
N ALA A 201 65.35 -18.65 -58.97
CA ALA A 201 64.78 -19.33 -60.13
C ALA A 201 64.98 -20.85 -60.14
N PHE A 202 66.21 -21.32 -59.89
CA PHE A 202 66.49 -22.77 -59.84
C PHE A 202 66.00 -23.44 -58.55
N THR A 203 65.82 -22.68 -57.46
CA THR A 203 65.22 -23.18 -56.22
C THR A 203 63.73 -23.46 -56.43
N LEU A 204 63.04 -22.63 -57.21
CA LEU A 204 61.66 -22.86 -57.62
C LEU A 204 61.51 -24.12 -58.48
N LEU A 205 62.43 -24.35 -59.43
CA LEU A 205 62.45 -25.59 -60.24
C LEU A 205 62.58 -26.85 -59.37
N ASN A 206 63.45 -26.83 -58.35
CA ASN A 206 63.63 -27.95 -57.41
C ASN A 206 62.34 -28.26 -56.63
N ARG A 207 61.62 -27.23 -56.19
CA ARG A 207 60.35 -27.38 -55.47
C ARG A 207 59.23 -27.85 -56.40
N ALA A 208 59.17 -27.33 -57.62
CA ALA A 208 58.20 -27.73 -58.64
C ALA A 208 58.34 -29.22 -59.03
N ALA A 209 59.57 -29.72 -59.14
CA ALA A 209 59.85 -31.12 -59.46
C ALA A 209 59.36 -32.12 -58.39
N GLY A 210 59.09 -31.65 -57.16
CA GLY A 210 58.63 -32.48 -56.04
C GLY A 210 57.14 -32.39 -55.72
N LEU A 211 56.35 -31.57 -56.43
CA LEU A 211 54.93 -31.39 -56.16
C LEU A 211 54.13 -32.60 -56.65
N LYS A 212 53.61 -33.38 -55.70
CA LYS A 212 52.78 -34.58 -55.97
C LYS A 212 51.35 -34.23 -56.40
N GLN A 213 50.87 -33.03 -56.07
CA GLN A 213 49.53 -32.52 -56.35
C GLN A 213 49.58 -30.98 -56.38
N LEU A 214 49.11 -30.38 -57.48
CA LEU A 214 48.90 -28.93 -57.60
C LEU A 214 47.47 -28.64 -57.15
N ASN A 215 47.27 -28.25 -55.89
CA ASN A 215 45.93 -28.05 -55.32
C ASN A 215 45.36 -26.64 -55.58
N SER A 216 46.22 -25.62 -55.73
CA SER A 216 45.82 -24.24 -56.00
C SER A 216 46.97 -23.45 -56.63
N ILE A 217 46.67 -22.66 -57.67
CA ILE A 217 47.64 -21.75 -58.30
C ILE A 217 47.92 -20.55 -57.39
N ASP A 218 46.94 -20.13 -56.59
CA ASP A 218 47.06 -18.98 -55.69
C ASP A 218 48.02 -19.26 -54.53
N ASP A 219 47.99 -20.49 -53.98
CA ASP A 219 48.91 -20.90 -52.92
C ASP A 219 50.34 -20.97 -53.45
N ILE A 220 50.52 -21.42 -54.70
CA ILE A 220 51.81 -21.42 -55.38
C ILE A 220 52.32 -19.98 -55.53
N PHE A 221 51.49 -19.04 -55.99
CA PHE A 221 51.92 -17.65 -56.16
C PHE A 221 52.23 -16.96 -54.82
N ARG A 222 51.38 -17.19 -53.81
CA ARG A 222 51.50 -16.54 -52.51
C ARG A 222 52.66 -17.10 -51.67
N GLU A 223 52.97 -18.39 -51.79
CA GLU A 223 54.08 -19.01 -51.04
C GLU A 223 55.41 -19.04 -51.81
N LEU A 224 55.40 -19.03 -53.16
CA LEU A 224 56.61 -19.24 -53.97
C LEU A 224 57.02 -18.03 -54.82
N VAL A 225 56.16 -17.03 -55.04
CA VAL A 225 56.46 -15.89 -55.95
C VAL A 225 56.45 -14.54 -55.23
N LEU A 226 55.61 -14.35 -54.21
CA LEU A 226 55.52 -13.09 -53.47
C LEU A 226 56.48 -13.07 -52.27
N ASP A 227 57.67 -12.49 -52.47
CA ASP A 227 58.73 -12.40 -51.45
C ASP A 227 58.63 -11.16 -50.52
N ASP A 228 57.64 -10.27 -50.68
CA ASP A 228 57.64 -8.97 -49.99
C ASP A 228 56.68 -8.89 -48.78
N HIS A 229 57.22 -9.18 -47.59
CA HIS A 229 56.54 -9.05 -46.31
C HIS A 229 56.73 -7.67 -45.65
N SER A 230 57.44 -6.73 -46.28
CA SER A 230 57.86 -5.46 -45.66
C SER A 230 56.71 -4.48 -45.38
N ALA A 231 55.55 -4.65 -46.04
CA ALA A 231 54.38 -3.80 -45.84
C ALA A 231 53.49 -4.19 -44.64
N PHE A 232 53.69 -5.39 -44.06
CA PHE A 232 52.85 -5.87 -42.96
C PHE A 232 53.11 -5.13 -41.65
N ASP A 233 54.36 -4.79 -41.36
CA ASP A 233 54.73 -4.05 -40.14
C ASP A 233 54.09 -2.65 -40.12
N ARG A 234 54.05 -1.99 -41.28
CA ARG A 234 53.44 -0.67 -41.44
C ARG A 234 51.91 -0.71 -41.35
N ALA A 235 51.30 -1.79 -41.83
CA ALA A 235 49.87 -2.03 -41.64
C ALA A 235 49.52 -2.30 -40.16
N ALA A 236 50.40 -3.01 -39.44
CA ALA A 236 50.24 -3.25 -38.01
C ALA A 236 50.38 -1.97 -37.18
N GLU A 237 51.33 -1.07 -37.50
CA GLU A 237 51.42 0.25 -36.84
C GLU A 237 50.14 1.08 -37.01
N VAL A 238 49.58 1.11 -38.23
CA VAL A 238 48.32 1.84 -38.49
C VAL A 238 47.15 1.20 -37.73
N ALA A 239 47.06 -0.13 -37.67
CA ALA A 239 46.03 -0.81 -36.89
C ALA A 239 46.15 -0.48 -35.39
N ASN A 240 47.36 -0.53 -34.83
CA ASN A 240 47.60 -0.16 -33.43
C ASN A 240 47.21 1.30 -33.14
N SER A 241 47.45 2.23 -34.07
CA SER A 241 47.03 3.63 -33.90
C SER A 241 45.50 3.80 -33.83
N PHE A 242 44.74 2.91 -34.49
CA PHE A 242 43.29 2.88 -34.38
C PHE A 242 42.84 2.29 -33.04
N ASP A 243 43.56 1.31 -32.51
CA ASP A 243 43.29 0.76 -31.18
C ASP A 243 43.54 1.82 -30.10
N ASP A 244 44.64 2.58 -30.17
CA ASP A 244 44.93 3.71 -29.27
C ASP A 244 43.82 4.77 -29.31
N LEU A 245 43.35 5.14 -30.50
CA LEU A 245 42.24 6.08 -30.66
C LEU A 245 40.93 5.53 -30.11
N THR A 246 40.71 4.21 -30.22
CA THR A 246 39.55 3.53 -29.69
C THR A 246 39.59 3.51 -28.15
N GLU A 247 40.75 3.29 -27.56
CA GLU A 247 40.94 3.35 -26.10
C GLU A 247 40.68 4.76 -25.57
N ILE A 248 41.27 5.79 -26.18
CA ILE A 248 41.00 7.20 -25.81
C ILE A 248 39.51 7.53 -25.94
N HIS A 249 38.84 7.05 -26.98
CA HIS A 249 37.40 7.26 -27.15
C HIS A 249 36.59 6.57 -26.03
N GLN A 250 36.96 5.35 -25.65
CA GLN A 250 36.33 4.61 -24.55
C GLN A 250 36.55 5.30 -23.20
N GLU A 251 37.74 5.84 -22.94
CA GLU A 251 38.02 6.64 -21.75
C GLU A 251 37.18 7.91 -21.73
N LEU A 252 37.07 8.62 -22.86
CA LEU A 252 36.26 9.83 -22.98
C LEU A 252 34.77 9.54 -22.76
N GLU A 253 34.25 8.44 -23.31
CA GLU A 253 32.87 8.01 -23.08
C GLU A 253 32.64 7.60 -21.62
N THR A 254 33.62 6.96 -20.99
CA THR A 254 33.56 6.63 -19.55
C THR A 254 33.53 7.90 -18.70
N ALA A 255 34.40 8.87 -18.98
CA ALA A 255 34.42 10.17 -18.32
C ALA A 255 33.10 10.94 -18.52
N ARG A 256 32.53 10.92 -19.74
CA ARG A 256 31.22 11.52 -20.02
C ARG A 256 30.09 10.84 -19.24
N ARG A 257 30.11 9.51 -19.13
CA ARG A 257 29.14 8.75 -18.33
C ARG A 257 29.28 9.10 -16.84
N GLN A 258 30.49 9.20 -16.32
CA GLN A 258 30.77 9.63 -14.94
C GLN A 258 30.28 11.06 -14.69
N GLN A 259 30.55 12.00 -15.60
CA GLN A 259 30.03 13.36 -15.47
C GLN A 259 28.49 13.38 -15.48
N ARG A 260 27.87 12.67 -16.44
CA ARG A 260 26.41 12.58 -16.52
C ARG A 260 25.78 11.93 -15.29
N SER A 261 26.43 10.94 -14.68
CA SER A 261 25.91 10.30 -13.45
C SER A 261 26.07 11.19 -12.22
N LEU A 262 27.06 12.08 -12.19
CA LEU A 262 27.28 13.05 -11.11
C LEU A 262 26.44 14.33 -11.25
N GLN A 263 26.00 14.70 -12.46
CA GLN A 263 25.18 15.89 -12.72
C GLN A 263 23.89 15.98 -11.84
N PRO A 264 23.13 14.90 -11.62
CA PRO A 264 21.97 14.90 -10.72
C PRO A 264 22.35 15.20 -9.26
N ILE A 265 23.53 14.76 -8.81
CA ILE A 265 24.00 15.01 -7.44
C ILE A 265 24.31 16.50 -7.26
N ALA A 266 24.98 17.12 -8.23
CA ALA A 266 25.29 18.56 -8.18
C ALA A 266 24.02 19.41 -8.16
N THR A 267 23.03 19.07 -8.99
CA THR A 267 21.73 19.78 -9.02
C THR A 267 20.90 19.53 -7.76
N ALA A 268 20.90 18.29 -7.23
CA ALA A 268 20.26 17.98 -5.96
C ALA A 268 20.91 18.73 -4.78
N TRP A 269 22.24 18.88 -4.78
CA TRP A 269 22.96 19.63 -3.77
C TRP A 269 22.59 21.11 -3.77
N GLN A 270 22.52 21.76 -4.94
CA GLN A 270 22.07 23.16 -5.04
C GLN A 270 20.63 23.34 -4.53
N ARG A 271 19.73 22.41 -4.86
CA ARG A 271 18.36 22.41 -4.32
C ARG A 271 18.34 22.23 -2.80
N TYR A 272 19.16 21.31 -2.29
CA TYR A 272 19.30 21.09 -0.84
C TYR A 272 19.77 22.35 -0.13
N GLN A 273 20.80 23.03 -0.63
CA GLN A 273 21.30 24.28 -0.05
C GLN A 273 20.22 25.38 -0.01
N THR A 274 19.45 25.53 -1.08
CA THR A 274 18.35 26.50 -1.15
C THR A 274 17.26 26.17 -0.13
N LEU A 275 16.82 24.91 -0.07
CA LEU A 275 15.82 24.46 0.89
C LEU A 275 16.30 24.57 2.34
N GLN A 276 17.60 24.33 2.59
CA GLN A 276 18.20 24.49 3.91
C GLN A 276 18.18 25.95 4.36
N GLN A 277 18.45 26.91 3.46
CA GLN A 277 18.33 28.34 3.74
C GLN A 277 16.88 28.71 4.05
N GLU A 278 15.93 28.36 3.17
CA GLU A 278 14.50 28.63 3.40
C GLU A 278 13.98 28.03 4.72
N LEU A 279 14.44 26.82 5.06
CA LEU A 279 14.08 26.17 6.31
C LEU A 279 14.62 26.95 7.51
N SER A 280 15.88 27.39 7.45
CA SER A 280 16.49 28.17 8.53
C SER A 280 15.75 29.50 8.75
N GLU A 281 15.41 30.22 7.67
CA GLU A 281 14.63 31.46 7.73
C GLU A 281 13.26 31.23 8.35
N LYS A 282 12.54 30.19 7.90
CA LYS A 282 11.22 29.85 8.44
C LYS A 282 11.28 29.43 9.91
N GLN A 283 12.31 28.70 10.32
CA GLN A 283 12.53 28.32 11.72
C GLN A 283 12.83 29.54 12.59
N GLU A 284 13.61 30.50 12.09
CA GLU A 284 13.91 31.74 12.78
C GLU A 284 12.66 32.61 12.94
N ILE A 285 11.86 32.77 11.87
CA ILE A 285 10.56 33.45 11.94
C ILE A 285 9.63 32.75 12.94
N SER A 286 9.53 31.42 12.89
CA SER A 286 8.71 30.64 13.83
C SER A 286 9.12 30.86 15.29
N ARG A 287 10.43 30.97 15.55
CA ARG A 287 10.96 31.26 16.89
C ARG A 287 10.66 32.69 17.35
N LEU A 288 10.68 33.66 16.45
CA LEU A 288 10.42 35.08 16.75
C LEU A 288 8.93 35.41 16.85
N MET A 289 8.09 34.64 16.19
CA MET A 289 6.65 34.91 16.06
C MET A 289 5.91 34.99 17.41
N PRO A 290 6.14 34.11 18.41
CA PRO A 290 5.54 34.27 19.73
C PRO A 290 5.90 35.59 20.42
N VAL A 291 7.15 36.04 20.27
CA VAL A 291 7.62 37.31 20.84
C VAL A 291 6.93 38.49 20.16
N TRP A 292 6.85 38.47 18.83
CA TRP A 292 6.16 39.49 18.07
C TRP A 292 4.67 39.58 18.45
N PHE A 293 3.97 38.44 18.54
CA PHE A 293 2.58 38.41 18.99
C PHE A 293 2.42 38.90 20.42
N ALA A 294 3.32 38.53 21.33
CA ALA A 294 3.31 39.02 22.70
C ALA A 294 3.49 40.55 22.76
N GLU A 295 4.35 41.12 21.92
CA GLU A 295 4.54 42.57 21.83
C GLU A 295 3.30 43.28 21.29
N GLN A 296 2.68 42.75 20.22
CA GLN A 296 1.43 43.33 19.69
C GLN A 296 0.28 43.22 20.69
N ALA A 297 0.13 42.06 21.33
CA ALA A 297 -0.86 41.86 22.37
C ALA A 297 -0.63 42.83 23.54
N TYR A 298 0.61 42.97 24.00
CA TYR A 298 0.95 43.92 25.06
C TYR A 298 0.55 45.36 24.68
N ARG A 299 0.85 45.81 23.47
CA ARG A 299 0.47 47.16 23.00
C ARG A 299 -1.05 47.36 23.01
N LEU A 300 -1.82 46.39 22.52
CA LEU A 300 -3.28 46.46 22.49
C LEU A 300 -3.88 46.45 23.91
N TRP A 301 -3.42 45.52 24.76
CA TRP A 301 -3.89 45.44 26.14
C TRP A 301 -3.48 46.65 26.97
N ARG A 302 -2.32 47.25 26.69
CA ARG A 302 -1.88 48.49 27.33
C ARG A 302 -2.80 49.64 26.94
N ALA A 303 -3.09 49.82 25.65
CA ALA A 303 -4.00 50.85 25.18
C ALA A 303 -5.41 50.71 25.78
N GLU A 304 -5.91 49.47 25.88
CA GLU A 304 -7.22 49.21 26.51
C GLU A 304 -7.20 49.44 28.02
N ALA A 305 -6.11 49.07 28.71
CA ALA A 305 -5.94 49.34 30.12
C ALA A 305 -5.88 50.85 30.42
N ASP A 306 -5.15 51.62 29.60
CA ASP A 306 -5.08 53.08 29.71
C ASP A 306 -6.48 53.70 29.47
N ARG A 307 -7.21 53.25 28.42
CA ARG A 307 -8.59 53.68 28.15
C ARG A 307 -9.54 53.40 29.31
N LEU A 308 -9.47 52.21 29.90
CA LEU A 308 -10.29 51.81 31.04
C LEU A 308 -9.93 52.59 32.31
N SER A 309 -8.64 52.87 32.52
CA SER A 309 -8.17 53.71 33.63
C SER A 309 -8.72 55.13 33.52
N ASP A 310 -8.67 55.72 32.33
CA ASP A 310 -9.23 57.06 32.09
C ASP A 310 -10.75 57.07 32.29
N ALA A 311 -11.47 56.07 31.74
CA ALA A 311 -12.90 55.94 31.92
C ALA A 311 -13.30 55.76 33.39
N HIS A 312 -12.52 54.98 34.16
CA HIS A 312 -12.72 54.80 35.58
C HIS A 312 -12.50 56.11 36.35
N GLY A 313 -11.41 56.83 36.07
CA GLY A 313 -11.15 58.13 36.68
C GLY A 313 -12.26 59.15 36.42
N HIS A 314 -12.80 59.20 35.19
CA HIS A 314 -13.95 60.03 34.88
C HIS A 314 -15.22 59.62 35.62
N ALA A 315 -15.48 58.31 35.75
CA ALA A 315 -16.63 57.80 36.49
C ALA A 315 -16.52 58.14 37.99
N GLU A 316 -15.33 58.00 38.59
CA GLU A 316 -15.08 58.38 39.99
C GLU A 316 -15.28 59.88 40.22
N GLN A 317 -14.76 60.73 39.33
CA GLN A 317 -14.97 62.19 39.41
C GLN A 317 -16.47 62.53 39.32
N THR A 318 -17.19 61.89 38.39
CA THR A 318 -18.64 62.09 38.23
C THR A 318 -19.39 61.63 39.48
N GLN A 319 -19.03 60.49 40.06
CA GLN A 319 -19.61 59.99 41.30
C GLN A 319 -19.39 60.98 42.46
N GLN A 320 -18.17 61.48 42.63
CA GLN A 320 -17.85 62.45 43.67
C GLN A 320 -18.65 63.74 43.49
N GLN A 321 -18.76 64.25 42.27
CA GLN A 321 -19.57 65.44 41.97
C GLN A 321 -21.05 65.20 42.31
N LEU A 322 -21.64 64.11 41.85
CA LEU A 322 -23.03 63.75 42.15
C LEU A 322 -23.27 63.56 43.65
N GLN A 323 -22.29 63.06 44.39
CA GLN A 323 -22.39 62.91 45.84
C GLN A 323 -22.34 64.25 46.57
N ILE A 324 -21.57 65.21 46.06
CA ILE A 324 -21.58 66.60 46.55
C ILE A 324 -22.93 67.24 46.25
N GLU A 325 -23.43 67.12 45.02
CA GLU A 325 -24.75 67.65 44.62
C GLU A 325 -25.88 67.03 45.44
N LEU A 326 -25.85 65.72 45.68
CA LEU A 326 -26.83 65.03 46.52
C LEU A 326 -26.84 65.58 47.95
N THR A 327 -25.66 65.77 48.54
CA THR A 327 -25.53 66.36 49.88
C THR A 327 -26.08 67.79 49.91
N GLN A 328 -25.79 68.60 48.89
CA GLN A 328 -26.32 69.96 48.76
C GLN A 328 -27.84 69.98 48.61
N HIS A 329 -28.41 69.10 47.76
CA HIS A 329 -29.84 68.98 47.58
C HIS A 329 -30.55 68.49 48.84
N ARG A 330 -29.99 67.52 49.58
CA ARG A 330 -30.52 67.08 50.88
C ARG A 330 -30.56 68.24 51.88
N LYS A 331 -29.45 68.98 51.99
CA LYS A 331 -29.40 70.17 52.85
C LYS A 331 -30.45 71.19 52.42
N ARG A 332 -30.62 71.43 51.11
CA ARG A 332 -31.64 72.35 50.60
C ARG A 332 -33.06 71.90 50.93
N VAL A 333 -33.34 70.60 50.85
CA VAL A 333 -34.63 70.03 51.26
C VAL A 333 -34.86 70.26 52.75
N ASP A 334 -33.86 70.00 53.58
CA ASP A 334 -33.96 70.21 55.03
C ASP A 334 -34.17 71.68 55.38
N ASP A 335 -33.41 72.60 54.74
CA ASP A 335 -33.55 74.05 54.92
C ASP A 335 -34.96 74.53 54.51
N LEU A 336 -35.47 74.05 53.36
CA LEU A 336 -36.82 74.37 52.89
C LEU A 336 -37.90 73.78 53.81
N ARG A 337 -37.68 72.57 54.35
CA ARG A 337 -38.59 71.95 55.32
C ARG A 337 -38.60 72.73 56.63
N GLN A 338 -37.45 73.18 57.12
CA GLN A 338 -37.38 74.04 58.30
C GLN A 338 -38.10 75.38 58.05
N ALA A 339 -37.90 76.00 56.90
CA ALA A 339 -38.62 77.22 56.52
C ALA A 339 -40.14 76.98 56.46
N TYR A 340 -40.59 75.87 55.86
CA TYR A 340 -42.00 75.46 55.86
C TYR A 340 -42.56 75.33 57.27
N LEU A 341 -41.84 74.64 58.17
CA LEU A 341 -42.25 74.49 59.57
C LEU A 341 -42.34 75.84 60.30
N GLN A 342 -41.37 76.75 60.08
CA GLN A 342 -41.34 78.09 60.71
C GLN A 342 -42.48 79.00 60.25
N ILE A 343 -42.92 78.89 59.00
CA ILE A 343 -44.03 79.70 58.45
C ILE A 343 -45.41 79.13 58.88
N GLY A 344 -45.43 78.06 59.68
CA GLY A 344 -46.65 77.46 60.21
C GLY A 344 -47.09 76.18 59.48
N GLY A 345 -46.22 75.56 58.70
CA GLY A 345 -46.48 74.27 58.05
C GLY A 345 -46.85 73.15 59.02
N ALA A 346 -46.31 73.17 60.25
CA ALA A 346 -46.73 72.27 61.32
C ALA A 346 -48.21 72.48 61.70
N SER A 347 -48.68 73.72 61.66
CA SER A 347 -50.10 74.03 61.87
C SER A 347 -50.97 73.58 60.70
N ILE A 348 -50.44 73.46 59.47
CA ILE A 348 -51.21 72.99 58.31
C ILE A 348 -51.47 71.50 58.42
N ASP A 349 -50.46 70.71 58.79
CA ASP A 349 -50.63 69.26 59.00
C ASP A 349 -51.60 69.00 60.18
N ASP A 350 -51.44 69.72 61.30
CA ASP A 350 -52.38 69.66 62.43
C ASP A 350 -53.82 70.05 62.03
N LEU A 351 -53.97 71.04 61.15
CA LEU A 351 -55.29 71.47 60.65
C LEU A 351 -55.89 70.42 59.71
N ASN A 352 -55.09 69.80 58.84
CA ASN A 352 -55.55 68.71 57.97
C ASN A 352 -55.99 67.48 58.77
N ASP A 353 -55.24 67.11 59.80
CA ASP A 353 -55.60 66.01 60.71
C ASP A 353 -56.90 66.33 61.45
N ARG A 354 -57.05 67.57 61.98
CA ARG A 354 -58.30 68.03 62.59
C ARG A 354 -59.46 67.99 61.60
N ILE A 355 -59.26 68.41 60.35
CA ILE A 355 -60.29 68.33 59.29
C ILE A 355 -60.69 66.86 59.07
N GLY A 356 -59.71 65.95 58.98
CA GLY A 356 -59.96 64.52 58.85
C GLY A 356 -60.76 63.93 60.01
N ASP A 357 -60.43 64.32 61.24
CA ASP A 357 -61.16 63.89 62.45
C ASP A 357 -62.58 64.45 62.51
N TRP A 358 -62.77 65.72 62.14
CA TRP A 358 -64.11 66.32 62.02
C TRP A 358 -64.95 65.67 60.92
N GLN A 359 -64.35 65.31 59.77
CA GLN A 359 -65.03 64.56 58.71
C GLN A 359 -65.46 63.17 59.18
N LYS A 360 -64.61 62.43 59.91
CA LYS A 360 -64.98 61.14 60.52
C LYS A 360 -66.12 61.30 61.53
N ASN A 361 -66.06 62.31 62.39
CA ASN A 361 -67.12 62.61 63.35
C ASN A 361 -68.45 62.95 62.66
N CYS A 362 -68.42 63.74 61.59
CA CYS A 362 -69.61 64.01 60.77
C CYS A 362 -70.18 62.72 60.16
N GLY A 363 -69.32 61.87 59.58
CA GLY A 363 -69.75 60.58 59.01
C GLY A 363 -70.37 59.64 60.04
N SER A 364 -69.77 59.52 61.23
CA SER A 364 -70.31 58.71 62.33
C SER A 364 -71.66 59.25 62.84
N ARG A 365 -71.79 60.57 62.99
CA ARG A 365 -73.05 61.22 63.39
C ARG A 365 -74.14 61.05 62.34
N GLN A 366 -73.79 61.17 61.05
CA GLN A 366 -74.73 60.93 59.96
C GLN A 366 -75.20 59.48 59.94
N LEU A 367 -74.29 58.51 60.12
CA LEU A 367 -74.65 57.10 60.18
C LEU A 367 -75.59 56.80 61.37
N ALA A 368 -75.32 57.36 62.54
CA ALA A 368 -76.18 57.21 63.71
C ALA A 368 -77.57 57.85 63.49
N ALA A 369 -77.61 59.02 62.84
CA ALA A 369 -78.85 59.68 62.45
C ALA A 369 -79.66 58.84 61.45
N ASP A 370 -79.02 58.33 60.39
CA ASP A 370 -79.66 57.47 59.38
C ASP A 370 -80.18 56.17 60.01
N GLN A 371 -79.42 55.54 60.91
CA GLN A 371 -79.84 54.36 61.65
C GLN A 371 -81.06 54.65 62.52
N TYR A 372 -81.03 55.76 63.26
CA TYR A 372 -82.17 56.19 64.07
C TYR A 372 -83.41 56.46 63.22
N GLN A 373 -83.28 57.19 62.11
CA GLN A 373 -84.39 57.49 61.19
C GLN A 373 -85.01 56.23 60.59
N ARG A 374 -84.19 55.23 60.23
CA ARG A 374 -84.69 53.92 59.79
C ARG A 374 -85.49 53.19 60.87
N LEU A 375 -85.01 53.24 62.12
CA LEU A 375 -85.70 52.61 63.25
C LEU A 375 -87.05 53.26 63.53
N VAL A 376 -87.11 54.59 63.61
CA VAL A 376 -88.37 55.31 63.89
C VAL A 376 -89.36 55.20 62.73
N ARG A 377 -88.89 55.15 61.48
CA ARG A 377 -89.74 54.88 60.30
C ARG A 377 -90.42 53.51 60.40
N ASN A 378 -89.68 52.47 60.77
CA ASN A 378 -90.25 51.13 60.96
C ASN A 378 -91.26 51.05 62.12
N LEU A 379 -91.16 51.96 63.09
CA LEU A 379 -92.05 52.04 64.24
C LEU A 379 -93.21 53.04 64.05
N ASP A 380 -93.32 53.67 62.88
CA ASP A 380 -94.30 54.72 62.57
C ASP A 380 -94.25 55.87 63.59
N LEU A 381 -93.03 56.34 63.87
CA LEU A 381 -92.69 57.48 64.73
C LEU A 381 -92.02 58.59 63.90
N SER A 382 -91.99 59.82 64.43
CA SER A 382 -91.44 60.98 63.69
C SER A 382 -89.94 60.83 63.39
N GLU A 383 -89.52 61.18 62.17
CA GLU A 383 -88.13 61.11 61.69
C GLU A 383 -87.29 62.38 61.98
N ASP A 384 -87.90 63.40 62.59
CA ASP A 384 -87.23 64.68 62.84
C ASP A 384 -86.10 64.56 63.87
N LEU A 385 -84.89 64.94 63.47
CA LEU A 385 -83.67 64.87 64.29
C LEU A 385 -83.54 66.09 65.23
N ARG A 386 -84.56 66.33 66.04
CA ARG A 386 -84.56 67.34 67.12
C ARG A 386 -84.62 66.66 68.48
N ALA A 387 -83.96 67.24 69.48
CA ALA A 387 -83.88 66.64 70.81
C ALA A 387 -85.28 66.45 71.43
N GLU A 388 -86.18 67.40 71.20
CA GLU A 388 -87.56 67.35 71.71
C GLU A 388 -88.36 66.20 71.07
N VAL A 389 -88.12 65.93 69.78
CA VAL A 389 -88.77 64.85 69.03
C VAL A 389 -88.22 63.49 69.46
N LEU A 390 -86.92 63.37 69.68
CA LEU A 390 -86.31 62.14 70.21
C LEU A 390 -86.91 61.75 71.57
N ASP A 391 -87.08 62.72 72.47
CA ASP A 391 -87.68 62.48 73.78
C ASP A 391 -89.20 62.21 73.71
N ALA A 392 -89.91 62.77 72.73
CA ALA A 392 -91.29 62.39 72.44
C ALA A 392 -91.38 60.93 71.92
N ASN A 393 -90.56 60.57 70.94
CA ASN A 393 -90.49 59.22 70.38
C ASN A 393 -90.13 58.17 71.43
N LYS A 394 -89.20 58.47 72.36
CA LYS A 394 -88.87 57.57 73.47
C LYS A 394 -90.06 57.33 74.41
N ARG A 395 -90.85 58.37 74.70
CA ARG A 395 -92.03 58.24 75.55
C ARG A 395 -93.11 57.40 74.87
N GLU A 396 -93.42 57.71 73.62
CA GLU A 396 -94.38 56.96 72.82
C GLU A 396 -93.97 55.49 72.66
N ALA A 397 -92.71 55.21 72.32
CA ALA A 397 -92.19 53.85 72.21
C ALA A 397 -92.31 53.07 73.53
N ARG A 398 -92.05 53.71 74.68
CA ARG A 398 -92.23 53.10 76.01
C ARG A 398 -93.69 52.77 76.27
N THR A 399 -94.62 53.69 75.99
CA THR A 399 -96.05 53.44 76.15
C THR A 399 -96.54 52.30 75.27
N ARG A 400 -96.11 52.25 73.99
CA ARG A 400 -96.46 51.13 73.09
C ARG A 400 -95.87 49.80 73.58
N LEU A 401 -94.65 49.80 74.12
CA LEU A 401 -94.02 48.60 74.66
C LEU A 401 -94.76 48.09 75.90
N ASP A 402 -95.17 48.97 76.82
CA ASP A 402 -95.98 48.59 77.99
C ASP A 402 -97.33 47.97 77.59
N ILE A 403 -97.98 48.52 76.56
CA ILE A 403 -99.23 47.95 76.02
C ILE A 403 -98.98 46.57 75.41
N LEU A 404 -97.96 46.43 74.55
CA LEU A 404 -97.61 45.15 73.93
C LEU A 404 -97.24 44.09 74.98
N GLU A 405 -96.52 44.45 76.05
CA GLU A 405 -96.23 43.51 77.14
C GLU A 405 -97.49 43.03 77.85
N GLN A 406 -98.50 43.89 78.02
CA GLN A 406 -99.79 43.49 78.59
C GLN A 406 -100.57 42.59 77.63
N GLU A 407 -100.58 42.88 76.34
CA GLU A 407 -101.23 42.06 75.31
C GLU A 407 -100.58 40.67 75.21
N ILE A 408 -99.24 40.60 75.21
CA ILE A 408 -98.50 39.32 75.21
C ILE A 408 -98.86 38.50 76.45
N LYS A 409 -98.83 39.10 77.66
CA LYS A 409 -99.22 38.39 78.89
C LYS A 409 -100.68 37.92 78.84
N ALA A 410 -101.59 38.71 78.27
CA ALA A 410 -102.98 38.31 78.12
C ALA A 410 -103.13 37.12 77.14
N ALA A 411 -102.40 37.15 76.01
CA ALA A 411 -102.38 36.06 75.04
C ALA A 411 -101.78 34.77 75.62
N GLU A 412 -100.66 34.86 76.36
CA GLU A 412 -100.05 33.72 77.06
C GLU A 412 -101.00 33.09 78.07
N ASN A 413 -101.69 33.91 78.88
CA ASN A 413 -102.69 33.43 79.83
C ASN A 413 -103.88 32.74 79.14
N ASN A 414 -104.30 33.24 77.98
CA ASN A 414 -105.38 32.62 77.20
C ASN A 414 -104.93 31.28 76.62
N ALA A 415 -103.72 31.21 76.06
CA ALA A 415 -103.13 29.96 75.56
C ALA A 415 -103.00 28.91 76.69
N TYR A 416 -102.59 29.33 77.89
CA TYR A 416 -102.51 28.44 79.05
C TYR A 416 -103.88 27.89 79.47
N ARG A 417 -104.93 28.73 79.47
CA ARG A 417 -106.31 28.28 79.75
C ARG A 417 -106.79 27.26 78.73
N GLN A 418 -106.62 27.54 77.45
CA GLN A 418 -107.03 26.62 76.38
C GLN A 418 -106.28 25.27 76.46
N GLY A 419 -104.98 25.31 76.79
CA GLY A 419 -104.20 24.08 77.02
C GLY A 419 -104.67 23.27 78.23
N ALA A 420 -105.09 23.94 79.32
CA ALA A 420 -105.67 23.27 80.48
C ALA A 420 -107.03 22.61 80.16
N ASP A 421 -107.90 23.30 79.41
CA ASP A 421 -109.20 22.75 78.98
C ASP A 421 -109.02 21.54 78.05
N GLU A 422 -108.06 21.58 77.12
CA GLU A 422 -107.74 20.43 76.25
C GLU A 422 -107.32 19.19 77.06
N GLN A 423 -106.49 19.39 78.10
CA GLN A 423 -106.02 18.29 78.94
C GLN A 423 -107.16 17.69 79.79
N ALA A 424 -108.09 18.50 80.27
CA ALA A 424 -109.28 18.03 80.98
C ALA A 424 -110.15 17.13 80.09
N ILE A 425 -110.43 17.57 78.86
CA ILE A 425 -111.24 16.81 77.89
C ILE A 425 -110.55 15.48 77.50
N LYS A 426 -109.22 15.49 77.30
CA LYS A 426 -108.46 14.24 77.04
C LYS A 426 -108.57 13.22 78.16
N THR A 427 -108.57 13.69 79.41
CA THR A 427 -108.67 12.82 80.60
C THR A 427 -110.05 12.15 80.69
N GLU A 428 -111.12 12.91 80.43
CA GLU A 428 -112.49 12.38 80.42
C GLU A 428 -112.70 11.34 79.30
N LEU A 429 -112.12 11.58 78.13
CA LEU A 429 -112.18 10.66 76.99
C LEU A 429 -111.50 9.31 77.27
N GLU A 430 -110.37 9.30 77.97
CA GLU A 430 -109.70 8.05 78.35
C GLU A 430 -110.48 7.26 79.42
N GLN A 431 -111.14 7.94 80.36
CA GLN A 431 -112.02 7.28 81.34
C GLN A 431 -113.17 6.54 80.65
N LEU A 432 -113.85 7.19 79.70
CA LEU A 432 -114.97 6.59 78.95
C LEU A 432 -114.53 5.37 78.10
N LYS A 433 -113.37 5.42 77.46
CA LYS A 433 -112.82 4.25 76.73
C LYS A 433 -112.56 3.07 77.64
N THR A 434 -112.11 3.33 78.87
CA THR A 434 -111.80 2.28 79.84
C THR A 434 -113.07 1.58 80.31
N GLU A 435 -114.16 2.34 80.54
CA GLU A 435 -115.48 1.78 80.87
C GLU A 435 -116.05 0.93 79.73
N GLU A 436 -115.96 1.39 78.48
CA GLU A 436 -116.45 0.64 77.31
C GLU A 436 -115.74 -0.72 77.17
N ALA A 437 -114.42 -0.76 77.34
CA ALA A 437 -113.63 -1.98 77.22
C ALA A 437 -113.96 -3.04 78.29
N GLU A 438 -114.32 -2.61 79.51
CA GLU A 438 -114.72 -3.51 80.61
C GLU A 438 -116.11 -4.14 80.37
N VAL A 439 -117.02 -3.43 79.71
CA VAL A 439 -118.38 -3.94 79.38
C VAL A 439 -118.32 -4.98 78.25
N ILE A 440 -117.49 -4.78 77.22
CA ILE A 440 -117.39 -5.69 76.07
C ILE A 440 -116.83 -7.07 76.45
N LYS A 441 -115.93 -7.15 77.44
CA LYS A 441 -115.29 -8.42 77.84
C LYS A 441 -116.22 -9.44 78.53
N ARG A 442 -117.48 -9.10 78.86
CA ARG A 442 -118.32 -9.90 79.77
C ARG A 442 -119.76 -10.08 79.26
N PRO A 443 -120.04 -11.08 78.39
CA PRO A 443 -121.33 -11.22 77.70
C PRO A 443 -122.46 -11.92 78.51
N GLY A 444 -122.23 -12.29 79.77
CA GLY A 444 -123.15 -13.14 80.55
C GLY A 444 -124.02 -12.44 81.61
N SER A 445 -123.84 -11.14 81.86
CA SER A 445 -124.62 -10.40 82.87
C SER A 445 -124.65 -8.91 82.59
N ASN A 446 -125.81 -8.28 82.81
CA ASN A 446 -126.02 -6.84 82.68
C ASN A 446 -125.84 -6.08 84.01
N LEU A 447 -125.25 -6.73 85.02
CA LEU A 447 -125.00 -6.11 86.33
C LEU A 447 -123.67 -5.31 86.29
N PRO A 448 -123.62 -4.13 86.95
CA PRO A 448 -122.37 -3.36 87.10
C PRO A 448 -121.24 -4.23 87.67
N ALA A 449 -120.01 -4.01 87.18
CA ALA A 449 -118.84 -4.86 87.46
C ALA A 449 -118.66 -5.16 88.96
N GLN A 450 -118.87 -4.16 89.82
CA GLN A 450 -118.74 -4.29 91.28
C GLN A 450 -119.58 -5.43 91.90
N PHE A 451 -120.78 -5.72 91.38
CA PHE A 451 -121.64 -6.78 91.93
C PHE A 451 -121.22 -8.18 91.48
N GLN A 452 -120.59 -8.27 90.31
CA GLN A 452 -119.98 -9.51 89.85
C GLN A 452 -118.69 -9.79 90.60
N THR A 453 -117.82 -8.78 90.81
CA THR A 453 -116.63 -8.93 91.67
C THR A 453 -117.02 -9.41 93.07
N PHE A 454 -118.12 -8.90 93.61
CA PHE A 454 -118.68 -9.38 94.87
C PHE A 454 -119.12 -10.86 94.79
N ARG A 455 -119.80 -11.29 93.70
CA ARG A 455 -120.18 -12.71 93.51
C ARG A 455 -118.95 -13.61 93.41
N THR A 456 -117.93 -13.23 92.65
CA THR A 456 -116.67 -13.99 92.54
C THR A 456 -116.03 -14.16 93.92
N ALA A 457 -115.90 -13.07 94.69
CA ALA A 457 -115.34 -13.13 96.04
C ALA A 457 -116.19 -13.98 97.00
N LEU A 458 -117.53 -13.90 96.90
CA LEU A 458 -118.44 -14.70 97.72
C LEU A 458 -118.41 -16.19 97.35
N ALA A 459 -118.33 -16.51 96.06
CA ALA A 459 -118.21 -17.86 95.52
C ALA A 459 -116.90 -18.52 95.98
N GLU A 460 -115.78 -17.80 95.92
CA GLU A 460 -114.48 -18.25 96.44
C GLU A 460 -114.54 -18.55 97.94
N GLN A 461 -115.12 -17.65 98.75
CA GLN A 461 -115.24 -17.84 100.21
C GLN A 461 -116.14 -19.01 100.60
N LEU A 462 -117.24 -19.21 99.87
CA LEU A 462 -118.17 -20.32 100.12
C LEU A 462 -117.73 -21.63 99.45
N ASN A 463 -116.63 -21.61 98.68
CA ASN A 463 -116.10 -22.70 97.89
C ASN A 463 -117.17 -23.34 96.97
N LEU A 464 -117.97 -22.47 96.35
CA LEU A 464 -119.03 -22.82 95.39
C LEU A 464 -118.66 -22.25 94.01
N PRO A 465 -119.02 -22.94 92.91
CA PRO A 465 -118.89 -22.34 91.58
C PRO A 465 -119.87 -21.15 91.45
N GLU A 466 -119.46 -20.06 90.80
CA GLU A 466 -120.28 -18.83 90.67
C GLU A 466 -121.68 -19.08 90.10
N ALA A 467 -121.82 -20.07 89.21
CA ALA A 467 -123.10 -20.44 88.62
C ALA A 467 -124.08 -21.07 89.64
N ALA A 468 -123.61 -21.55 90.78
CA ALA A 468 -124.45 -22.11 91.84
C ALA A 468 -125.11 -21.03 92.72
N ILE A 469 -124.63 -19.79 92.66
CA ILE A 469 -125.16 -18.66 93.42
C ILE A 469 -125.57 -17.49 92.49
N PRO A 470 -126.50 -17.72 91.55
CA PRO A 470 -126.90 -16.68 90.59
C PRO A 470 -127.65 -15.54 91.28
N PHE A 471 -127.53 -14.34 90.72
CA PHE A 471 -128.44 -13.26 91.08
C PHE A 471 -129.82 -13.51 90.47
N VAL A 472 -130.88 -13.09 91.16
CA VAL A 472 -132.25 -13.21 90.64
C VAL A 472 -132.37 -12.60 89.24
N ALA A 473 -131.73 -11.45 88.99
CA ALA A 473 -131.74 -10.80 87.67
C ALA A 473 -131.21 -11.68 86.54
N GLU A 474 -130.29 -12.61 86.83
CA GLU A 474 -129.63 -13.46 85.84
C GLU A 474 -130.48 -14.68 85.47
N LEU A 475 -131.47 -15.05 86.30
CA LEU A 475 -132.37 -16.19 86.06
C LEU A 475 -133.72 -15.79 85.44
N VAL A 476 -134.03 -14.49 85.42
CA VAL A 476 -135.28 -14.00 84.85
C VAL A 476 -135.03 -13.57 83.41
N GLN A 477 -135.47 -14.41 82.46
CA GLN A 477 -135.50 -14.03 81.06
C GLN A 477 -136.94 -13.75 80.62
N ILE A 478 -137.13 -12.57 80.05
CA ILE A 478 -138.41 -12.16 79.46
C ILE A 478 -138.48 -12.75 78.05
N LYS A 479 -139.60 -13.41 77.74
CA LYS A 479 -139.82 -13.94 76.39
C LYS A 479 -139.78 -12.81 75.37
N ALA A 480 -139.22 -13.10 74.19
CA ALA A 480 -138.96 -12.09 73.17
C ALA A 480 -140.23 -11.32 72.73
N ASP A 481 -141.39 -11.98 72.77
CA ASP A 481 -142.73 -11.44 72.44
C ASP A 481 -143.37 -10.59 73.56
N GLN A 482 -142.82 -10.63 74.78
CA GLN A 482 -143.36 -9.93 75.96
C GLN A 482 -142.40 -8.83 76.49
N GLN A 483 -141.45 -8.36 75.66
CA GLN A 483 -140.45 -7.33 76.02
C GLN A 483 -141.06 -6.04 76.59
N SER A 484 -142.27 -5.66 76.17
CA SER A 484 -143.00 -4.48 76.66
C SER A 484 -143.23 -4.52 78.17
N TRP A 485 -143.28 -5.71 78.79
CA TRP A 485 -143.43 -5.88 80.23
C TRP A 485 -142.11 -5.72 81.01
N ARG A 486 -140.95 -5.57 80.35
CA ARG A 486 -139.62 -5.50 81.01
C ARG A 486 -139.54 -4.44 82.09
N GLY A 487 -139.87 -3.19 81.77
CA GLY A 487 -139.78 -2.10 82.75
C GLY A 487 -140.72 -2.29 83.95
N ALA A 488 -141.87 -2.94 83.75
CA ALA A 488 -142.80 -3.26 84.85
C ALA A 488 -142.27 -4.42 85.71
N ILE A 489 -141.73 -5.47 85.09
CA ILE A 489 -141.12 -6.63 85.76
C ILE A 489 -139.88 -6.21 86.56
N GLU A 490 -138.99 -5.39 86.00
CA GLU A 490 -137.79 -4.88 86.69
C GLU A 490 -138.15 -4.03 87.91
N ARG A 491 -139.17 -3.16 87.80
CA ARG A 491 -139.67 -2.38 88.94
C ARG A 491 -140.35 -3.25 89.99
N ALA A 492 -141.08 -4.29 89.60
CA ALA A 492 -141.71 -5.24 90.52
C ALA A 492 -140.67 -6.12 91.26
N LEU A 493 -139.63 -6.59 90.55
CA LEU A 493 -138.48 -7.27 91.16
C LEU A 493 -137.68 -6.31 92.07
N GLY A 494 -137.56 -5.04 91.68
CA GLY A 494 -136.92 -4.00 92.48
C GLY A 494 -135.52 -4.42 92.94
N SER A 495 -135.22 -4.20 94.22
CA SER A 495 -133.95 -4.59 94.83
C SER A 495 -133.75 -6.10 94.95
N HIS A 496 -134.81 -6.92 94.83
CA HIS A 496 -134.69 -8.37 94.84
C HIS A 496 -133.89 -8.89 93.64
N ARG A 497 -133.79 -8.11 92.55
CA ARG A 497 -132.96 -8.45 91.38
C ARG A 497 -131.48 -8.70 91.73
N LEU A 498 -130.98 -8.04 92.77
CA LEU A 498 -129.60 -8.15 93.26
C LEU A 498 -129.44 -9.16 94.41
N ARG A 499 -130.49 -9.94 94.74
CA ARG A 499 -130.34 -11.02 95.73
C ARG A 499 -129.68 -12.22 95.09
N VAL A 500 -128.76 -12.81 95.82
CA VAL A 500 -128.10 -14.08 95.47
C VAL A 500 -128.99 -15.21 95.96
N LEU A 501 -129.29 -16.17 95.07
CA LEU A 501 -130.01 -17.39 95.45
C LEU A 501 -129.02 -18.47 95.85
N VAL A 502 -129.23 -19.11 97.01
CA VAL A 502 -128.36 -20.16 97.55
C VAL A 502 -129.11 -21.49 97.55
N PRO A 503 -128.52 -22.59 97.05
CA PRO A 503 -129.15 -23.91 97.08
C PRO A 503 -129.43 -24.38 98.52
N PRO A 504 -130.59 -25.01 98.80
CA PRO A 504 -130.98 -25.37 100.17
C PRO A 504 -130.05 -26.40 100.83
N ALA A 505 -129.33 -27.23 100.05
CA ALA A 505 -128.29 -28.13 100.58
C ALA A 505 -127.08 -27.40 101.19
N SER A 506 -126.94 -26.10 100.91
CA SER A 506 -125.85 -25.24 101.33
C SER A 506 -126.28 -24.21 102.39
N ALA A 507 -127.55 -24.23 102.82
CA ALA A 507 -128.09 -23.40 103.89
C ALA A 507 -128.28 -24.26 105.17
N LYS A 508 -127.37 -24.13 106.14
CA LYS A 508 -127.58 -24.66 107.51
C LYS A 508 -128.62 -23.80 108.23
N GLU A 509 -129.50 -24.40 109.04
CA GLU A 509 -130.26 -23.66 110.07
C GLU A 509 -129.32 -22.87 110.98
#